data_AF-A0A970W7B9-F1
#
_entry.id   AF-A0A970W7B9-F1
#
_cell.length_a   1.000
_cell.length_b   1.000
_cell.length_c   1.000
_cell.angle_alpha   90.00
_cell.angle_beta   90.00
_cell.angle_gamma   90.00
#
_symmetry.space_group_name_H-M   'P 1'
#
loop_
_entity.id
_entity.type
_entity.pdbx_description
1 polymer ?
#
loop_
_entity_poly.entity_id
_entity_poly.type
_entity_poly.pdbx_seq_one_letter_code
_entity_poly.pdbx_strand_id
1 'polypeptide(L)'
;MPELEANALVLMDPASDLAETVMVRIRELDGQPSVILAPGAILAFLDSDSEKALLAEPGIQAIHRDPLVTSEMVALQSSHRVAATVWNQWLRAKSMPISSHYSSPQTHADALIPPDRVGSASLASLPNSIQTSEFMYGSVQVDVFLLESNGAIDSNVENWTTSMRDQIVAGIAAGLDWWRVTATTGGKPTANLAFNLTVFDPWNAPTTVATGYEPIQRPHADQGLWITQIMNRLGYSTGTYIDQVRSYADTRRRATGADWAFAIFVVNSDKDTDGMLQDGWSLCAYNGETTRPKSLVYHVGRRRERCLTEWIVLN
;
A
#
# COMPACT_ATOMS: atom_id res chain seq x y z
N MET A 1 6.38 -24.93 -0.35
CA MET A 1 5.35 -25.03 -1.41
C MET A 1 5.43 -23.76 -2.24
N PRO A 2 5.18 -23.79 -3.56
CA PRO A 2 5.08 -22.55 -4.32
C PRO A 2 3.95 -21.71 -3.73
N GLU A 3 4.19 -20.42 -3.55
CA GLU A 3 3.13 -19.52 -3.06
C GLU A 3 2.13 -19.30 -4.20
N LEU A 4 0.85 -19.50 -3.88
CA LEU A 4 -0.22 -19.52 -4.84
C LEU A 4 -0.75 -18.09 -5.01
N GLU A 5 -0.93 -17.68 -6.25
CA GLU A 5 -1.52 -16.39 -6.56
C GLU A 5 -2.94 -16.34 -5.99
N ALA A 6 -3.40 -15.15 -5.56
CA ALA A 6 -4.80 -15.00 -5.20
C ALA A 6 -5.68 -15.52 -6.35
N ASN A 7 -6.85 -16.06 -6.03
CA ASN A 7 -7.84 -16.56 -6.99
C ASN A 7 -9.28 -16.31 -6.53
N ALA A 8 -9.45 -15.58 -5.43
CA ALA A 8 -10.72 -15.23 -4.85
C ALA A 8 -10.67 -13.86 -4.18
N LEU A 9 -11.75 -13.11 -4.32
CA LEU A 9 -12.11 -11.97 -3.47
C LEU A 9 -13.09 -12.47 -2.41
N VAL A 10 -12.70 -12.40 -1.14
CA VAL A 10 -13.53 -12.71 0.02
C VAL A 10 -14.10 -11.41 0.58
N LEU A 11 -15.41 -11.26 0.58
CA LEU A 11 -16.12 -10.15 1.21
C LEU A 11 -16.65 -10.60 2.57
N MET A 12 -16.43 -9.78 3.60
CA MET A 12 -16.86 -10.06 4.98
C MET A 12 -17.44 -8.81 5.64
N ASP A 13 -18.13 -9.01 6.76
CA ASP A 13 -18.63 -7.93 7.61
C ASP A 13 -17.47 -7.01 8.03
N PRO A 14 -17.58 -5.68 7.88
CA PRO A 14 -16.52 -4.73 8.23
C PRO A 14 -16.20 -4.58 9.73
N ALA A 15 -16.40 -5.63 10.54
CA ALA A 15 -16.00 -5.64 11.95
C ALA A 15 -14.46 -5.66 12.09
N SER A 16 -13.94 -4.88 13.06
CA SER A 16 -12.50 -4.56 13.16
C SER A 16 -11.57 -5.74 13.40
N ASP A 17 -12.05 -6.82 13.99
CA ASP A 17 -11.31 -8.04 14.32
C ASP A 17 -11.60 -9.22 13.37
N LEU A 18 -12.63 -9.08 12.52
CA LEU A 18 -13.04 -10.16 11.63
C LEU A 18 -11.99 -10.43 10.54
N ALA A 19 -11.36 -9.39 9.99
CA ALA A 19 -10.36 -9.55 8.94
C ALA A 19 -9.14 -10.38 9.39
N GLU A 20 -8.65 -10.17 10.62
CA GLU A 20 -7.56 -10.96 11.18
C GLU A 20 -7.98 -12.41 11.44
N THR A 21 -9.18 -12.59 12.00
CA THR A 21 -9.75 -13.92 12.26
C THR A 21 -9.93 -14.71 10.97
N VAL A 22 -10.47 -14.08 9.92
CA VAL A 22 -10.65 -14.70 8.60
C VAL A 22 -9.31 -14.99 7.95
N MET A 23 -8.29 -14.13 8.09
CA MET A 23 -6.95 -14.39 7.59
C MET A 23 -6.33 -15.64 8.22
N VAL A 24 -6.41 -15.77 9.55
CA VAL A 24 -5.95 -16.98 10.27
C VAL A 24 -6.72 -18.18 9.77
N ARG A 25 -8.04 -18.06 9.64
CA ARG A 25 -8.90 -19.14 9.17
C ARG A 25 -8.57 -19.61 7.76
N ILE A 26 -8.29 -18.68 6.84
CA ILE A 26 -7.84 -18.99 5.48
C ILE A 26 -6.57 -19.85 5.53
N ARG A 27 -5.60 -19.51 6.39
CA ARG A 27 -4.36 -20.29 6.55
C ARG A 27 -4.60 -21.68 7.15
N GLU A 28 -5.50 -21.80 8.12
CA GLU A 28 -5.90 -23.10 8.70
C GLU A 28 -6.57 -24.02 7.68
N LEU A 29 -7.24 -23.45 6.68
CA LEU A 29 -7.89 -24.17 5.60
C LEU A 29 -6.95 -24.41 4.40
N ASP A 30 -5.63 -24.33 4.60
CA ASP A 30 -4.59 -24.46 3.57
C ASP A 30 -4.69 -23.40 2.43
N GLY A 31 -5.51 -22.36 2.61
CA GLY A 31 -5.56 -21.19 1.77
C GLY A 31 -4.42 -20.21 2.06
N GLN A 32 -4.24 -19.22 1.18
CA GLN A 32 -3.19 -18.21 1.35
C GLN A 32 -3.76 -16.79 1.22
N PRO A 33 -3.82 -16.00 2.30
CA PRO A 33 -4.19 -14.60 2.21
C PRO A 33 -3.09 -13.81 1.51
N SER A 34 -3.46 -12.87 0.65
CA SER A 34 -2.53 -12.00 -0.08
C SER A 34 -2.61 -10.56 0.43
N VAL A 35 -3.73 -9.88 0.18
CA VAL A 35 -3.95 -8.48 0.57
C VAL A 35 -5.26 -8.40 1.34
N ILE A 36 -5.18 -7.84 2.54
CA ILE A 36 -6.34 -7.47 3.35
C ILE A 36 -6.68 -6.02 3.05
N LEU A 37 -7.88 -5.83 2.52
CA LEU A 37 -8.47 -4.53 2.18
C LEU A 37 -9.41 -4.17 3.32
N ALA A 38 -8.84 -3.58 4.36
CA ALA A 38 -9.59 -3.24 5.56
C ALA A 38 -10.73 -2.25 5.25
N PRO A 39 -11.89 -2.36 5.93
CA PRO A 39 -12.19 -3.29 7.03
C PRO A 39 -12.87 -4.62 6.61
N GLY A 40 -13.14 -4.89 5.33
CA GLY A 40 -14.15 -5.90 4.97
C GLY A 40 -13.84 -6.80 3.79
N ALA A 41 -12.61 -6.88 3.31
CA ALA A 41 -12.28 -7.77 2.21
C ALA A 41 -10.87 -8.33 2.26
N ILE A 42 -10.68 -9.53 1.70
CA ILE A 42 -9.38 -10.19 1.56
C ILE A 42 -9.26 -10.76 0.14
N LEU A 43 -8.14 -10.49 -0.51
CA LEU A 43 -7.70 -11.26 -1.68
C LEU A 43 -6.95 -12.49 -1.18
N ALA A 44 -7.36 -13.67 -1.61
CA ALA A 44 -6.77 -14.92 -1.16
C ALA A 44 -6.69 -15.96 -2.27
N PHE A 45 -5.78 -16.91 -2.12
CA PHE A 45 -5.87 -18.21 -2.76
C PHE A 45 -6.74 -19.13 -1.91
N LEU A 46 -7.75 -19.73 -2.52
CA LEU A 46 -8.63 -20.76 -1.95
C LEU A 46 -8.81 -21.90 -2.96
N ASP A 47 -8.64 -23.14 -2.51
CA ASP A 47 -9.15 -24.29 -3.25
C ASP A 47 -10.66 -24.46 -3.02
N SER A 48 -11.27 -25.47 -3.64
CA SER A 48 -12.71 -25.72 -3.55
C SER A 48 -13.18 -26.08 -2.14
N ASP A 49 -12.32 -26.78 -1.37
CA ASP A 49 -12.65 -27.23 -0.02
C ASP A 49 -12.49 -26.08 0.97
N SER A 50 -11.40 -25.31 0.87
CA SER A 50 -11.18 -24.08 1.65
C SER A 50 -12.30 -23.07 1.41
N GLU A 51 -12.72 -22.86 0.17
CA GLU A 51 -13.80 -21.93 -0.17
C GLU A 51 -15.13 -22.35 0.47
N LYS A 52 -15.49 -23.62 0.34
CA LYS A 52 -16.74 -24.14 0.91
C LYS A 52 -16.75 -24.04 2.43
N ALA A 53 -15.62 -24.34 3.07
CA ALA A 53 -15.47 -24.20 4.51
C ALA A 53 -15.55 -22.72 4.93
N LEU A 54 -14.89 -21.82 4.20
CA LEU A 54 -14.88 -20.40 4.49
C LEU A 54 -16.26 -19.76 4.32
N LEU A 55 -17.02 -20.12 3.29
CA LEU A 55 -18.41 -19.65 3.09
C LEU A 55 -19.36 -20.03 4.24
N ALA A 56 -19.03 -21.06 5.02
CA ALA A 56 -19.81 -21.46 6.19
C ALA A 56 -19.44 -20.66 7.45
N GLU A 57 -18.37 -19.88 7.43
CA GLU A 57 -17.93 -19.08 8.58
C GLU A 57 -18.85 -17.86 8.79
N PRO A 58 -19.24 -17.57 10.04
CA PRO A 58 -20.00 -16.37 10.35
C PRO A 58 -19.27 -15.09 9.90
N GLY A 59 -20.02 -14.17 9.30
CA GLY A 59 -19.49 -12.87 8.87
C GLY A 59 -18.89 -12.88 7.46
N ILE A 60 -18.71 -14.04 6.81
CA ILE A 60 -18.43 -14.10 5.38
C ILE A 60 -19.71 -13.79 4.60
N GLN A 61 -19.65 -12.80 3.72
CA GLN A 61 -20.80 -12.33 2.95
C GLN A 61 -20.83 -12.92 1.54
N ALA A 62 -19.67 -12.98 0.89
CA ALA A 62 -19.54 -13.53 -0.46
C ALA A 62 -18.09 -13.91 -0.76
N ILE A 63 -17.92 -14.84 -1.69
CA ILE A 63 -16.63 -15.14 -2.32
C ILE A 63 -16.82 -15.03 -3.83
N HIS A 64 -15.97 -14.25 -4.50
CA HIS A 64 -16.02 -14.03 -5.94
C HIS A 64 -14.75 -14.54 -6.61
N ARG A 65 -14.93 -15.30 -7.70
CA ARG A 65 -13.84 -15.81 -8.57
C ARG A 65 -13.77 -15.11 -9.93
N ASP A 66 -14.84 -14.44 -10.31
CA ASP A 66 -14.97 -13.72 -11.57
C ASP A 66 -15.04 -12.21 -11.34
N PRO A 67 -14.81 -11.38 -12.38
CA PRO A 67 -14.98 -9.94 -12.26
C PRO A 67 -16.43 -9.60 -11.90
N LEU A 68 -16.62 -8.67 -10.95
CA LEU A 68 -17.94 -8.15 -10.64
C LEU A 68 -18.34 -7.09 -11.68
N VAL A 69 -19.57 -7.15 -12.17
CA VAL A 69 -20.09 -6.14 -13.11
C VAL A 69 -20.54 -4.89 -12.37
N THR A 70 -20.67 -3.76 -13.09
CA THR A 70 -21.01 -2.46 -12.51
C THR A 70 -22.28 -2.49 -11.66
N SER A 71 -23.31 -3.22 -12.08
CA SER A 71 -24.57 -3.32 -11.32
C SER A 71 -24.40 -4.03 -9.98
N GLU A 72 -23.53 -5.04 -9.91
CA GLU A 72 -23.22 -5.75 -8.66
C GLU A 72 -22.41 -4.84 -7.74
N MET A 73 -21.41 -4.15 -8.29
CA MET A 73 -20.58 -3.22 -7.52
C MET A 73 -21.40 -2.07 -6.93
N VAL A 74 -22.38 -1.50 -7.66
CA VAL A 74 -23.23 -0.42 -7.13
C VAL A 74 -24.02 -0.85 -5.89
N ALA A 75 -24.38 -2.13 -5.79
CA ALA A 75 -25.10 -2.69 -4.64
C ALA A 75 -24.22 -2.95 -3.42
N LEU A 76 -22.89 -3.02 -3.59
CA LEU A 76 -21.94 -3.24 -2.51
C LEU A 76 -21.80 -2.00 -1.62
N GLN A 77 -21.41 -2.21 -0.36
CA GLN A 77 -20.99 -1.12 0.53
C GLN A 77 -19.69 -0.46 0.04
N SER A 78 -19.39 0.75 0.52
CA SER A 78 -18.25 1.54 0.02
C SER A 78 -16.89 0.82 0.12
N SER A 79 -16.63 0.10 1.21
CA SER A 79 -15.39 -0.68 1.38
C SER A 79 -15.32 -1.87 0.42
N HIS A 80 -16.41 -2.61 0.24
CA HIS A 80 -16.49 -3.72 -0.71
C HIS A 80 -16.41 -3.28 -2.16
N ARG A 81 -16.90 -2.07 -2.51
CA ARG A 81 -16.73 -1.51 -3.86
C ARG A 81 -15.27 -1.32 -4.22
N VAL A 82 -14.47 -0.78 -3.30
CA VAL A 82 -13.01 -0.66 -3.49
C VAL A 82 -12.40 -2.02 -3.73
N ALA A 83 -12.75 -3.00 -2.90
CA ALA A 83 -12.24 -4.35 -3.02
C ALA A 83 -12.62 -5.04 -4.34
N ALA A 84 -13.85 -4.83 -4.80
CA ALA A 84 -14.30 -5.28 -6.12
C ALA A 84 -13.57 -4.57 -7.26
N THR A 85 -13.28 -3.27 -7.14
CA THR A 85 -12.45 -2.54 -8.12
C THR A 85 -11.03 -3.11 -8.17
N VAL A 86 -10.41 -3.31 -7.00
CA VAL A 86 -9.08 -3.93 -6.88
C VAL A 86 -9.07 -5.31 -7.55
N TRP A 87 -10.05 -6.15 -7.22
CA TRP A 87 -10.21 -7.48 -7.78
C TRP A 87 -10.36 -7.48 -9.30
N ASN A 88 -11.23 -6.62 -9.84
CA ASN A 88 -11.45 -6.50 -11.27
C ASN A 88 -10.20 -6.03 -12.01
N GLN A 89 -9.46 -5.06 -11.45
CA GLN A 89 -8.21 -4.59 -12.04
C GLN A 89 -7.12 -5.67 -11.98
N TRP A 90 -7.03 -6.38 -10.87
CA TRP A 90 -6.10 -7.48 -10.70
C TRP A 90 -6.36 -8.62 -11.70
N LEU A 91 -7.62 -9.00 -11.93
CA LEU A 91 -7.99 -9.99 -12.95
C LEU A 91 -7.60 -9.52 -14.37
N ARG A 92 -7.78 -8.22 -14.65
CA ARG A 92 -7.34 -7.63 -15.92
C ARG A 92 -5.81 -7.66 -16.07
N ALA A 93 -5.07 -7.33 -15.01
CA ALA A 93 -3.61 -7.36 -15.02
C ALA A 93 -3.06 -8.77 -15.29
N LYS A 94 -3.68 -9.81 -14.71
CA LYS A 94 -3.35 -11.21 -15.01
C LYS A 94 -3.59 -11.61 -16.46
N SER A 95 -4.60 -11.03 -17.10
CA SER A 95 -4.93 -11.31 -18.50
C SER A 95 -4.06 -10.57 -19.52
N MET A 96 -3.24 -9.61 -19.08
CA MET A 96 -2.29 -8.95 -19.97
C MET A 96 -1.06 -9.85 -20.19
N PRO A 97 -0.64 -10.08 -21.45
CA PRO A 97 0.64 -10.73 -21.70
C PRO A 97 1.71 -9.89 -21.04
N ILE A 98 2.41 -10.48 -20.09
CA ILE A 98 3.57 -9.84 -19.50
C ILE A 98 4.54 -9.55 -20.65
N SER A 99 4.69 -8.27 -21.00
CA SER A 99 5.67 -7.88 -22.00
C SER A 99 7.02 -8.35 -21.49
N SER A 100 7.73 -9.16 -22.27
CA SER A 100 9.04 -9.74 -21.98
C SER A 100 10.17 -8.71 -21.86
N HIS A 101 9.84 -7.44 -21.60
CA HIS A 101 10.76 -6.39 -21.22
C HIS A 101 10.92 -6.32 -19.70
N TYR A 102 11.01 -7.46 -19.02
CA TYR A 102 11.76 -7.52 -17.76
C TYR A 102 13.24 -7.43 -18.11
N SER A 103 13.70 -6.21 -18.30
CA SER A 103 15.12 -5.92 -18.11
C SER A 103 15.45 -6.31 -16.68
N SER A 104 16.55 -7.04 -16.46
CA SER A 104 17.09 -7.28 -15.12
C SER A 104 16.97 -6.04 -14.23
N PRO A 105 16.76 -6.17 -12.90
CA PRO A 105 16.73 -5.04 -11.98
C PRO A 105 17.85 -4.06 -12.30
N GLN A 106 17.53 -2.95 -12.95
CA GLN A 106 18.52 -1.90 -13.13
C GLN A 106 18.72 -1.31 -11.75
N THR A 107 19.96 -1.30 -11.28
CA THR A 107 20.33 -0.58 -10.06
C THR A 107 20.10 0.90 -10.33
N HIS A 108 19.00 1.40 -9.81
CA HIS A 108 18.59 2.79 -9.86
C HIS A 108 19.09 3.46 -8.57
N ALA A 109 19.92 4.51 -8.68
CA ALA A 109 20.52 5.23 -7.56
C ALA A 109 19.58 6.32 -7.02
N ASP A 110 18.33 5.94 -6.80
CA ASP A 110 17.22 6.88 -6.67
C ASP A 110 16.51 6.77 -5.31
N ALA A 111 16.87 5.77 -4.50
CA ALA A 111 16.49 5.71 -3.09
C ALA A 111 17.25 6.79 -2.31
N LEU A 112 16.51 7.63 -1.59
CA LEU A 112 17.07 8.66 -0.74
C LEU A 112 17.54 8.05 0.58
N ILE A 113 18.67 8.54 1.07
CA ILE A 113 19.12 8.23 2.43
C ILE A 113 18.38 9.18 3.36
N PRO A 114 17.69 8.66 4.40
CA PRO A 114 17.12 9.51 5.43
C PRO A 114 18.18 10.47 5.98
N PRO A 115 17.91 11.79 6.05
CA PRO A 115 18.86 12.79 6.53
C PRO A 115 19.43 12.51 7.93
N ASP A 116 18.76 11.66 8.73
CA ASP A 116 19.17 11.26 10.07
C ASP A 116 20.12 10.04 10.11
N ARG A 117 20.24 9.27 9.01
CA ARG A 117 21.05 8.04 8.96
C ARG A 117 22.41 8.27 8.30
N VAL A 118 23.32 8.92 9.03
CA VAL A 118 24.77 8.81 8.80
C VAL A 118 25.33 7.81 9.82
N GLY A 119 25.07 6.50 9.60
CA GLY A 119 25.58 5.44 10.48
C GLY A 119 25.01 4.05 10.15
N SER A 120 25.81 3.01 10.32
CA SER A 120 25.47 1.61 10.00
C SER A 120 24.55 1.01 11.07
N ALA A 121 23.39 0.46 10.67
CA ALA A 121 22.55 -0.34 11.54
C ALA A 121 23.19 -1.73 11.76
N SER A 122 23.11 -2.24 13.00
CA SER A 122 23.59 -3.56 13.40
C SER A 122 22.50 -4.61 13.14
N LEU A 123 22.82 -5.65 12.36
CA LEU A 123 21.93 -6.75 11.95
C LEU A 123 21.52 -7.72 13.07
N ALA A 124 21.74 -7.40 14.35
CA ALA A 124 21.74 -8.38 15.44
C ALA A 124 20.59 -8.28 16.45
N SER A 125 19.61 -7.38 16.27
CA SER A 125 18.48 -7.24 17.20
C SER A 125 17.12 -7.33 16.49
N LEU A 126 16.09 -7.73 17.25
CA LEU A 126 14.69 -7.54 16.85
C LEU A 126 14.45 -6.12 16.32
N PRO A 127 13.50 -5.91 15.38
CA PRO A 127 13.22 -4.60 14.82
C PRO A 127 12.97 -3.59 15.94
N ASN A 128 13.81 -2.56 16.03
CA ASN A 128 13.60 -1.47 16.98
C ASN A 128 12.76 -0.36 16.33
N SER A 129 12.41 0.69 17.09
CA SER A 129 11.45 1.71 16.67
C SER A 129 11.85 2.54 15.43
N ILE A 130 13.08 2.43 14.94
CA ILE A 130 13.53 3.08 13.70
C ILE A 130 13.63 2.11 12.52
N GLN A 131 13.40 0.81 12.75
CA GLN A 131 13.48 -0.28 11.78
C GLN A 131 12.06 -0.77 11.48
N THR A 132 11.34 -0.07 10.60
CA THR A 132 9.90 -0.29 10.39
C THR A 132 9.59 -1.15 9.17
N SER A 133 10.54 -1.33 8.23
CA SER A 133 10.32 -2.11 6.99
C SER A 133 11.56 -2.85 6.45
N GLU A 134 12.55 -3.17 7.28
CA GLU A 134 13.88 -3.60 6.82
C GLU A 134 13.92 -4.95 6.08
N PHE A 135 13.07 -5.91 6.47
CA PHE A 135 13.15 -7.26 5.90
C PHE A 135 11.88 -7.72 5.16
N MET A 136 10.81 -6.92 5.15
CA MET A 136 9.52 -7.21 4.47
C MET A 136 9.17 -8.71 4.47
N TYR A 137 9.00 -9.29 5.66
CA TYR A 137 8.64 -10.70 5.86
C TYR A 137 7.38 -10.79 6.73
N GLY A 138 6.59 -11.85 6.57
CA GLY A 138 5.40 -12.06 7.38
C GLY A 138 4.29 -11.06 7.05
N SER A 139 3.60 -10.61 8.09
CA SER A 139 2.52 -9.63 7.99
C SER A 139 3.06 -8.19 7.97
N VAL A 140 2.57 -7.37 7.04
CA VAL A 140 3.05 -6.00 6.85
C VAL A 140 1.87 -5.02 6.84
N GLN A 141 1.85 -4.07 7.77
CA GLN A 141 0.89 -2.97 7.77
C GLN A 141 1.28 -1.91 6.75
N VAL A 142 0.34 -1.52 5.90
CA VAL A 142 0.51 -0.47 4.88
C VAL A 142 -0.58 0.56 5.07
N ASP A 143 -0.18 1.78 5.42
CA ASP A 143 -1.12 2.89 5.61
C ASP A 143 -0.95 3.92 4.50
N VAL A 144 -2.00 4.12 3.70
CA VAL A 144 -2.01 5.03 2.55
C VAL A 144 -2.76 6.30 2.91
N PHE A 145 -2.16 7.46 2.67
CA PHE A 145 -2.77 8.78 2.87
C PHE A 145 -2.97 9.45 1.52
N LEU A 146 -4.22 9.62 1.08
CA LEU A 146 -4.57 10.41 -0.11
C LEU A 146 -4.65 11.88 0.27
N LEU A 147 -3.61 12.64 -0.03
CA LEU A 147 -3.44 14.02 0.44
C LEU A 147 -4.38 14.98 -0.27
N GLU A 148 -5.06 15.84 0.49
CA GLU A 148 -6.01 16.80 -0.08
C GLU A 148 -5.66 18.22 0.38
N SER A 149 -5.40 19.12 -0.57
CA SER A 149 -5.22 20.54 -0.27
C SER A 149 -6.54 21.12 0.22
N ASN A 150 -6.52 21.92 1.28
CA ASN A 150 -7.71 22.60 1.78
C ASN A 150 -7.75 24.10 1.42
N GLY A 151 -6.78 24.58 0.62
CA GLY A 151 -6.74 25.97 0.18
C GLY A 151 -6.22 26.97 1.21
N ALA A 152 -5.74 26.54 2.38
CA ALA A 152 -5.38 27.45 3.47
C ALA A 152 -4.02 28.15 3.28
N ILE A 153 -3.09 27.54 2.52
CA ILE A 153 -1.76 28.11 2.22
C ILE A 153 -1.58 28.26 0.72
N ASP A 154 -1.66 27.14 -0.02
CA ASP A 154 -1.67 27.15 -1.48
C ASP A 154 -3.11 27.03 -1.98
N SER A 155 -3.38 27.51 -3.21
CA SER A 155 -4.69 27.31 -3.82
C SER A 155 -4.89 25.83 -4.09
N ASN A 156 -6.03 25.27 -3.67
CA ASN A 156 -6.42 23.91 -4.08
C ASN A 156 -6.69 23.93 -5.59
N VAL A 157 -5.91 23.15 -6.33
CA VAL A 157 -6.12 22.93 -7.77
C VAL A 157 -6.50 21.49 -8.07
N GLU A 158 -6.09 20.53 -7.24
CA GLU A 158 -6.38 19.11 -7.39
C GLU A 158 -7.42 18.62 -6.38
N ASN A 159 -8.40 17.82 -6.83
CA ASN A 159 -9.41 17.23 -5.94
C ASN A 159 -9.57 15.74 -6.22
N TRP A 160 -9.66 14.93 -5.17
CA TRP A 160 -9.91 13.51 -5.33
C TRP A 160 -11.32 13.23 -5.87
N THR A 161 -11.42 12.30 -6.83
CA THR A 161 -12.69 11.66 -7.20
C THR A 161 -12.73 10.23 -6.68
N THR A 162 -13.93 9.67 -6.50
CA THR A 162 -14.08 8.27 -6.06
C THR A 162 -13.44 7.30 -7.05
N SER A 163 -13.56 7.55 -8.35
CA SER A 163 -12.96 6.70 -9.39
C SER A 163 -11.43 6.70 -9.30
N MET A 164 -10.83 7.87 -9.09
CA MET A 164 -9.38 8.02 -9.00
C MET A 164 -8.84 7.36 -7.73
N ARG A 165 -9.48 7.60 -6.60
CA ARG A 165 -9.20 6.95 -5.33
C ARG A 165 -9.26 5.42 -5.46
N ASP A 166 -10.31 4.87 -6.08
CA ASP A 166 -10.45 3.43 -6.28
C ASP A 166 -9.37 2.85 -7.22
N GLN A 167 -8.94 3.60 -8.24
CA GLN A 167 -7.85 3.21 -9.14
C GLN A 167 -6.50 3.15 -8.42
N ILE A 168 -6.17 4.14 -7.59
CA ILE A 168 -4.91 4.15 -6.84
C ILE A 168 -4.85 3.02 -5.84
N VAL A 169 -5.92 2.82 -5.06
CA VAL A 169 -5.96 1.74 -4.07
C VAL A 169 -5.80 0.38 -4.75
N ALA A 170 -6.41 0.19 -5.92
CA ALA A 170 -6.24 -1.00 -6.73
C ALA A 170 -4.80 -1.18 -7.24
N GLY A 171 -4.16 -0.11 -7.74
CA GLY A 171 -2.76 -0.13 -8.16
C GLY A 171 -1.80 -0.49 -7.02
N ILE A 172 -2.00 0.10 -5.84
CA ILE A 172 -1.21 -0.20 -4.63
C ILE A 172 -1.36 -1.67 -4.25
N ALA A 173 -2.61 -2.16 -4.14
CA ALA A 173 -2.87 -3.55 -3.78
C ALA A 173 -2.26 -4.54 -4.79
N ALA A 174 -2.32 -4.25 -6.10
CA ALA A 174 -1.69 -5.07 -7.12
C ALA A 174 -0.15 -5.08 -6.99
N GLY A 175 0.47 -3.94 -6.68
CA GLY A 175 1.91 -3.86 -6.41
C GLY A 175 2.33 -4.68 -5.18
N LEU A 176 1.51 -4.68 -4.13
CA LEU A 176 1.75 -5.47 -2.92
C LEU A 176 1.64 -6.99 -3.18
N ASP A 177 0.62 -7.45 -3.91
CA ASP A 177 0.50 -8.87 -4.29
C ASP A 177 1.66 -9.31 -5.21
N TRP A 178 2.12 -8.45 -6.12
CA TRP A 178 3.30 -8.73 -6.94
C TRP A 178 4.55 -9.00 -6.09
N TRP A 179 4.77 -8.22 -5.03
CA TRP A 179 5.90 -8.43 -4.11
C TRP A 179 5.82 -9.78 -3.41
N ARG A 180 4.63 -10.15 -2.93
CA ARG A 180 4.38 -11.46 -2.31
C ARG A 180 4.73 -12.61 -3.26
N VAL A 181 4.21 -12.58 -4.49
CA VAL A 181 4.50 -13.62 -5.51
C VAL A 181 5.99 -13.64 -5.88
N THR A 182 6.60 -12.46 -6.03
CA THR A 182 8.01 -12.34 -6.41
C THR A 182 8.96 -12.84 -5.32
N ALA A 183 8.60 -12.68 -4.05
CA ALA A 183 9.40 -13.13 -2.91
C ALA A 183 9.62 -14.65 -2.92
N THR A 184 8.74 -15.42 -3.56
CA THR A 184 8.80 -16.89 -3.58
C THR A 184 9.18 -17.49 -4.94
N THR A 185 9.32 -16.64 -5.96
CA THR A 185 9.73 -17.07 -7.29
C THR A 185 11.21 -17.47 -7.31
N GLY A 186 11.51 -18.58 -8.00
CA GLY A 186 12.89 -19.05 -8.22
C GLY A 186 13.49 -19.89 -7.08
N GLY A 187 12.66 -20.56 -6.27
CA GLY A 187 13.13 -21.48 -5.23
C GLY A 187 13.67 -20.80 -3.97
N LYS A 188 13.34 -19.53 -3.76
CA LYS A 188 13.68 -18.77 -2.55
C LYS A 188 12.87 -19.29 -1.35
N PRO A 189 13.41 -19.21 -0.12
CA PRO A 189 12.62 -19.42 1.09
C PRO A 189 11.41 -18.49 1.10
N THR A 190 10.23 -19.01 1.49
CA THR A 190 9.03 -18.19 1.56
C THR A 190 9.20 -17.08 2.60
N ALA A 191 8.79 -15.87 2.24
CA ALA A 191 8.71 -14.75 3.15
C ALA A 191 7.38 -14.71 3.92
N ASN A 192 6.43 -15.62 3.62
CA ASN A 192 5.07 -15.66 4.20
C ASN A 192 4.38 -14.29 4.18
N LEU A 193 4.49 -13.58 3.05
CA LEU A 193 4.06 -12.19 2.96
C LEU A 193 2.54 -12.06 2.94
N ALA A 194 2.00 -11.23 3.81
CA ALA A 194 0.62 -10.77 3.76
C ALA A 194 0.56 -9.28 4.08
N PHE A 195 -0.23 -8.51 3.32
CA PHE A 195 -0.31 -7.06 3.49
C PHE A 195 -1.66 -6.62 4.07
N ASN A 196 -1.61 -5.83 5.14
CA ASN A 196 -2.76 -5.18 5.74
C ASN A 196 -2.84 -3.75 5.21
N LEU A 197 -3.74 -3.48 4.26
CA LEU A 197 -3.87 -2.17 3.64
C LEU A 197 -4.95 -1.33 4.33
N THR A 198 -4.55 -0.21 4.94
CA THR A 198 -5.46 0.83 5.43
C THR A 198 -5.33 2.06 4.54
N VAL A 199 -6.46 2.66 4.15
CA VAL A 199 -6.49 3.88 3.33
C VAL A 199 -7.15 5.00 4.13
N PHE A 200 -6.48 6.13 4.24
CA PHE A 200 -6.98 7.40 4.74
C PHE A 200 -7.20 8.33 3.55
N ASP A 201 -8.40 8.85 3.40
CA ASP A 201 -8.82 9.67 2.26
C ASP A 201 -9.84 10.76 2.68
N PRO A 202 -10.22 11.67 1.77
CA PRO A 202 -11.18 12.74 2.09
C PRO A 202 -12.57 12.25 2.52
N TRP A 203 -12.95 11.00 2.24
CA TRP A 203 -14.26 10.47 2.61
C TRP A 203 -14.26 9.85 4.01
N ASN A 204 -13.17 9.16 4.40
CA ASN A 204 -13.12 8.44 5.68
C ASN A 204 -12.27 9.13 6.76
N ALA A 205 -11.34 10.01 6.38
CA ALA A 205 -10.43 10.69 7.28
C ALA A 205 -10.12 12.14 6.83
N PRO A 206 -11.15 12.96 6.50
CA PRO A 206 -10.96 14.28 5.88
C PRO A 206 -10.05 15.20 6.69
N THR A 207 -10.15 15.16 8.02
CA THR A 207 -9.30 15.97 8.89
C THR A 207 -7.85 15.51 8.92
N THR A 208 -7.61 14.20 8.78
CA THR A 208 -6.28 13.61 8.82
C THR A 208 -5.49 13.96 7.57
N VAL A 209 -6.10 13.76 6.40
CA VAL A 209 -5.40 13.90 5.11
C VAL A 209 -5.38 15.32 4.55
N ALA A 210 -6.17 16.24 5.12
CA ALA A 210 -6.18 17.63 4.69
C ALA A 210 -4.82 18.30 4.93
N THR A 211 -4.31 19.08 3.98
CA THR A 211 -3.10 19.89 4.18
C THR A 211 -3.35 21.32 3.67
N GLY A 212 -2.65 22.30 4.24
CA GLY A 212 -2.70 23.67 3.74
C GLY A 212 -2.03 23.85 2.38
N TYR A 213 -1.14 22.94 2.01
CA TYR A 213 -0.33 22.99 0.81
C TYR A 213 -1.00 22.25 -0.35
N GLU A 214 -0.67 22.62 -1.58
CA GLU A 214 -0.98 21.88 -2.79
C GLU A 214 0.29 21.13 -3.20
N PRO A 215 0.49 19.87 -2.76
CA PRO A 215 1.81 19.26 -2.80
C PRO A 215 2.37 19.14 -4.22
N ILE A 216 1.53 18.93 -5.24
CA ILE A 216 1.97 18.82 -6.62
C ILE A 216 2.62 20.11 -7.15
N GLN A 217 2.25 21.27 -6.59
CA GLN A 217 2.81 22.58 -6.95
C GLN A 217 4.11 22.90 -6.19
N ARG A 218 4.61 21.98 -5.38
CA ARG A 218 5.81 22.16 -4.55
C ARG A 218 6.95 21.24 -5.04
N PRO A 219 8.22 21.63 -4.81
CA PRO A 219 9.33 20.73 -5.04
C PRO A 219 9.34 19.60 -4.00
N HIS A 220 9.92 18.45 -4.34
CA HIS A 220 10.08 17.31 -3.42
C HIS A 220 10.77 17.67 -2.09
N ALA A 221 11.70 18.63 -2.11
CA ALA A 221 12.38 19.11 -0.90
C ALA A 221 11.42 19.63 0.19
N ASP A 222 10.22 20.06 -0.20
CA ASP A 222 9.20 20.61 0.69
C ASP A 222 8.29 19.53 1.31
N GLN A 223 8.50 18.24 1.05
CA GLN A 223 7.56 17.19 1.51
C GLN A 223 7.33 17.12 3.02
N GLY A 224 8.32 17.56 3.80
CA GLY A 224 8.18 17.65 5.25
C GLY A 224 7.04 18.58 5.67
N LEU A 225 6.66 19.56 4.84
CA LEU A 225 5.60 20.53 5.15
C LEU A 225 4.23 19.87 5.30
N TRP A 226 3.80 19.07 4.33
CA TRP A 226 2.51 18.39 4.39
C TRP A 226 2.56 17.12 5.23
N ILE A 227 3.67 16.35 5.20
CA ILE A 227 3.81 15.14 6.03
C ILE A 227 3.74 15.50 7.51
N THR A 228 4.46 16.54 7.97
CA THR A 228 4.37 16.97 9.38
C THR A 228 2.99 17.47 9.77
N GLN A 229 2.23 18.14 8.87
CA GLN A 229 0.85 18.52 9.18
C GLN A 229 -0.03 17.31 9.46
N ILE A 230 0.10 16.25 8.66
CA ILE A 230 -0.68 15.03 8.81
C ILE A 230 -0.26 14.29 10.08
N MET A 231 1.04 14.10 10.28
CA MET A 231 1.57 13.41 11.45
C MET A 231 1.23 14.13 12.76
N ASN A 232 1.28 15.47 12.79
CA ASN A 232 0.86 16.27 13.95
C ASN A 232 -0.61 16.02 14.33
N ARG A 233 -1.52 15.89 13.35
CA ARG A 233 -2.93 15.59 13.62
C ARG A 233 -3.15 14.19 14.16
N LEU A 234 -2.26 13.26 13.82
CA LEU A 234 -2.24 11.90 14.37
C LEU A 234 -1.54 11.83 15.73
N GLY A 235 -1.01 12.94 16.25
CA GLY A 235 -0.34 13.02 17.55
C GLY A 235 1.17 12.80 17.51
N TYR A 236 1.77 12.73 16.32
CA TYR A 236 3.21 12.51 16.11
C TYR A 236 3.88 13.83 15.75
N SER A 237 4.32 14.59 16.76
CA SER A 237 4.85 15.95 16.58
C SER A 237 6.31 16.14 16.98
N THR A 238 7.01 15.06 17.33
CA THR A 238 8.39 15.11 17.84
C THR A 238 9.37 14.72 16.73
N GLY A 239 10.48 15.44 16.63
CA GLY A 239 11.54 15.16 15.66
C GLY A 239 11.24 15.67 14.26
N THR A 240 11.96 15.14 13.29
CA THR A 240 11.74 15.38 11.85
C THR A 240 10.48 14.68 11.38
N TYR A 241 9.96 15.04 10.19
CA TYR A 241 8.82 14.34 9.60
C TYR A 241 9.06 12.83 9.42
N ILE A 242 10.33 12.42 9.23
CA ILE A 242 10.72 11.00 9.16
C ILE A 242 10.62 10.33 10.52
N ASP A 243 11.06 10.99 11.60
CA ASP A 243 10.91 10.48 12.97
C ASP A 243 9.43 10.29 13.32
N GLN A 244 8.61 11.26 12.90
CA GLN A 244 7.15 11.22 13.09
C GLN A 244 6.53 10.03 12.35
N VAL A 245 6.87 9.83 11.08
CA VAL A 245 6.38 8.70 10.26
C VAL A 245 6.85 7.36 10.82
N ARG A 246 8.11 7.23 11.26
CA ARG A 246 8.61 5.99 11.88
C ARG A 246 7.90 5.69 13.20
N SER A 247 7.70 6.71 14.03
CA SER A 247 6.95 6.58 15.28
C SER A 247 5.49 6.15 15.02
N TYR A 248 4.87 6.74 14.00
CA TYR A 248 3.57 6.32 13.51
C TYR A 248 3.58 4.85 13.07
N ALA A 249 4.48 4.47 12.16
CA ALA A 249 4.58 3.13 11.63
C ALA A 249 4.86 2.08 12.72
N ASP A 250 5.76 2.32 13.67
CA ASP A 250 5.98 1.40 14.80
C ASP A 250 4.74 1.27 15.69
N THR A 251 3.99 2.35 15.90
CA THR A 251 2.71 2.30 16.64
C THR A 251 1.70 1.43 15.90
N ARG A 252 1.56 1.61 14.59
CA ARG A 252 0.64 0.84 13.75
C ARG A 252 1.02 -0.63 13.71
N ARG A 253 2.31 -0.94 13.53
CA ARG A 253 2.88 -2.28 13.62
C ARG A 253 2.47 -2.99 14.91
N ARG A 254 2.64 -2.33 16.05
CA ARG A 254 2.26 -2.88 17.37
C ARG A 254 0.75 -3.03 17.53
N ALA A 255 -0.02 -2.05 17.05
CA ALA A 255 -1.47 -2.03 17.19
C ALA A 255 -2.16 -3.14 16.38
N THR A 256 -1.59 -3.52 15.23
CA THR A 256 -2.13 -4.58 14.35
C THR A 256 -1.39 -5.91 14.47
N GLY A 257 -0.44 -6.01 15.40
CA GLY A 257 0.39 -7.21 15.56
C GLY A 257 1.26 -7.56 14.34
N ALA A 258 1.43 -6.63 13.39
CA ALA A 258 2.18 -6.87 12.18
C ALA A 258 3.69 -7.03 12.45
N ASP A 259 4.38 -7.78 11.60
CA ASP A 259 5.84 -7.93 11.66
C ASP A 259 6.55 -6.63 11.22
N TRP A 260 5.95 -5.92 10.26
CA TRP A 260 6.47 -4.66 9.70
C TRP A 260 5.35 -3.64 9.46
N ALA A 261 5.71 -2.37 9.29
CA ALA A 261 4.77 -1.32 8.91
C ALA A 261 5.43 -0.20 8.11
N PHE A 262 4.72 0.36 7.13
CA PHE A 262 5.14 1.58 6.46
C PHE A 262 3.94 2.42 6.00
N ALA A 263 4.21 3.68 5.68
CA ALA A 263 3.23 4.64 5.18
C ALA A 263 3.49 4.99 3.70
N ILE A 264 2.41 5.31 2.99
CA ILE A 264 2.40 5.82 1.63
C ILE A 264 1.65 7.16 1.64
N PHE A 265 2.22 8.22 1.08
CA PHE A 265 1.60 9.53 0.95
C PHE A 265 1.32 9.82 -0.52
N VAL A 266 0.07 9.79 -0.94
CA VAL A 266 -0.31 9.95 -2.35
C VAL A 266 -0.67 11.40 -2.61
N VAL A 267 0.00 12.01 -3.58
CA VAL A 267 -0.30 13.37 -4.03
C VAL A 267 -1.08 13.28 -5.33
N ASN A 268 -2.12 14.09 -5.44
CA ASN A 268 -2.96 14.16 -6.62
C ASN A 268 -2.26 14.97 -7.72
N SER A 269 -2.26 14.48 -8.96
CA SER A 269 -1.67 15.16 -10.12
C SER A 269 -2.58 15.12 -11.35
N ASP A 270 -3.90 14.95 -11.18
CA ASP A 270 -4.87 14.80 -12.28
C ASP A 270 -4.86 15.95 -13.29
N LYS A 271 -4.61 17.19 -12.83
CA LYS A 271 -4.52 18.38 -13.70
C LYS A 271 -3.08 18.82 -13.97
N ASP A 272 -2.10 18.07 -13.47
CA ASP A 272 -0.71 18.28 -13.80
C ASP A 272 -0.33 17.58 -15.12
N THR A 273 0.52 18.22 -15.93
CA THR A 273 0.73 17.78 -17.32
C THR A 273 1.80 16.70 -17.44
N ASP A 274 2.78 16.68 -16.55
CA ASP A 274 3.88 15.71 -16.57
C ASP A 274 3.82 14.70 -15.41
N GLY A 275 2.89 14.87 -14.48
CA GLY A 275 2.71 14.01 -13.32
C GLY A 275 3.91 14.08 -12.41
N MET A 276 4.51 15.27 -12.25
CA MET A 276 5.72 15.49 -11.46
C MET A 276 5.54 16.66 -10.49
N LEU A 277 6.21 16.54 -9.34
CA LEU A 277 6.47 17.69 -8.46
C LEU A 277 7.26 18.76 -9.23
N GLN A 278 7.25 19.99 -8.71
CA GLN A 278 7.80 21.17 -9.41
C GLN A 278 9.29 21.02 -9.81
N ASP A 279 10.05 20.18 -9.11
CA ASP A 279 11.46 19.88 -9.38
C ASP A 279 11.69 18.61 -10.23
N GLY A 280 10.63 18.07 -10.85
CA GLY A 280 10.68 16.94 -11.79
C GLY A 280 10.69 15.56 -11.13
N TRP A 281 10.26 15.45 -9.88
CA TRP A 281 10.20 14.18 -9.14
C TRP A 281 8.77 13.64 -9.11
N SER A 282 8.57 12.35 -9.42
CA SER A 282 7.23 11.73 -9.41
C SER A 282 7.03 10.55 -8.45
N LEU A 283 8.12 9.99 -7.93
CA LEU A 283 8.10 9.03 -6.84
C LEU A 283 9.38 9.22 -6.05
N CYS A 284 9.24 9.35 -4.73
CA CYS A 284 10.36 9.54 -3.83
C CYS A 284 10.22 8.63 -2.64
N ALA A 285 11.38 8.17 -2.16
CA ALA A 285 11.42 7.08 -1.23
C ALA A 285 12.69 7.01 -0.36
N TYR A 286 12.53 6.82 0.94
CA TYR A 286 13.53 6.68 1.99
C TYR A 286 13.88 5.22 2.37
N ASN A 287 15.17 4.89 2.29
CA ASN A 287 15.66 3.56 2.69
C ASN A 287 15.90 3.41 4.19
N GLY A 288 15.81 2.17 4.68
CA GLY A 288 16.09 1.81 6.07
C GLY A 288 17.56 1.51 6.38
N GLU A 289 18.49 1.49 5.42
CA GLU A 289 19.91 1.12 5.66
C GLU A 289 20.88 1.91 4.77
N THR A 290 22.10 2.16 5.28
CA THR A 290 23.15 2.97 4.65
C THR A 290 24.06 2.23 3.65
N THR A 291 23.89 0.92 3.43
CA THR A 291 24.84 0.16 2.60
C THR A 291 24.19 -0.86 1.66
N ARG A 292 24.15 -0.44 0.38
CA ARG A 292 23.98 -1.19 -0.89
C ARG A 292 22.58 -1.09 -1.52
N PRO A 293 22.51 -0.78 -2.84
CA PRO A 293 21.27 -0.47 -3.50
C PRO A 293 20.48 -1.75 -3.78
N LYS A 294 19.21 -1.79 -3.36
CA LYS A 294 18.23 -2.75 -3.87
C LYS A 294 16.86 -2.09 -4.10
N SER A 295 16.34 -2.36 -5.31
CA SER A 295 14.96 -2.33 -5.84
C SER A 295 14.22 -0.99 -6.10
N LEU A 296 13.15 -0.92 -6.93
CA LEU A 296 12.73 -1.48 -8.26
C LEU A 296 11.29 -0.97 -8.54
N VAL A 297 11.03 -0.44 -9.75
CA VAL A 297 9.85 0.30 -10.30
C VAL A 297 8.53 -0.50 -10.42
N TYR A 298 7.37 0.17 -10.27
CA TYR A 298 6.07 -0.21 -10.88
C TYR A 298 5.51 0.92 -11.74
N HIS A 299 4.86 0.57 -12.86
CA HIS A 299 4.52 1.47 -13.97
C HIS A 299 3.00 1.56 -14.17
N VAL A 300 2.42 2.75 -14.04
CA VAL A 300 1.10 3.10 -14.58
C VAL A 300 1.23 4.45 -15.29
N GLY A 301 1.74 4.46 -16.52
CA GLY A 301 1.83 5.69 -17.32
C GLY A 301 3.16 5.82 -18.07
N ARG A 302 3.11 6.25 -19.34
CA ARG A 302 4.29 6.32 -20.22
C ARG A 302 5.24 7.44 -19.78
N ARG A 303 6.34 7.10 -19.10
CA ARG A 303 7.76 7.49 -19.35
C ARG A 303 8.56 7.69 -18.04
N ARG A 304 9.69 6.97 -17.96
CA ARG A 304 10.89 7.15 -17.10
C ARG A 304 10.64 7.56 -15.64
N GLU A 305 10.56 6.57 -14.77
CA GLU A 305 10.47 6.75 -13.31
C GLU A 305 11.59 6.01 -12.57
N ARG A 306 11.91 6.51 -11.38
CA ARG A 306 13.10 6.24 -10.56
C ARG A 306 12.67 5.81 -9.13
N CYS A 307 13.46 4.92 -8.51
CA CYS A 307 13.12 3.90 -7.49
C CYS A 307 12.90 4.31 -5.99
N LEU A 308 12.81 3.30 -5.08
CA LEU A 308 11.81 3.09 -4.00
C LEU A 308 12.30 2.54 -2.63
N THR A 309 11.69 3.02 -1.53
CA THR A 309 11.18 2.44 -0.24
C THR A 309 10.62 3.61 0.63
N GLU A 310 9.45 3.54 1.30
CA GLU A 310 8.59 4.69 1.77
C GLU A 310 8.02 5.54 0.63
N TRP A 311 6.73 5.49 0.34
CA TRP A 311 6.25 5.90 -0.99
C TRP A 311 5.53 7.24 -0.95
N ILE A 312 5.95 8.20 -1.77
CA ILE A 312 5.02 9.17 -2.38
C ILE A 312 4.57 8.61 -3.73
N VAL A 313 3.26 8.44 -3.94
CA VAL A 313 2.69 8.02 -5.24
C VAL A 313 1.99 9.21 -5.87
N LEU A 314 2.41 9.62 -7.07
CA LEU A 314 1.67 10.55 -7.91
C LEU A 314 0.69 9.79 -8.81
N ASN A 315 -0.42 10.41 -9.16
CA ASN A 315 -1.44 9.86 -10.04
C ASN A 315 -1.95 10.87 -11.05
#